data_AF-A0A8H4RMQ7-F1
#
_entry.id   AF-A0A8H4RMQ7-F1
#
_cell.length_a   1.000
_cell.length_b   1.000
_cell.length_c   1.000
_cell.angle_alpha   90.00
_cell.angle_beta   90.00
_cell.angle_gamma   90.00
#
_symmetry.space_group_name_H-M   'P 1'
#
loop_
_entity.id
_entity.type
_entity.pdbx_description
1 polymer ?
#
loop_
_entity_poly.entity_id
_entity_poly.type
_entity_poly.pdbx_seq_one_letter_code
_entity_poly.pdbx_strand_id
1 'polypeptide(L)'
;MEEAKVPHMKNHEEADLELFRYVKLSLDQEEIFHVLGFEFLQRYNLVWIQNKLIRIREGIRADLGQTCDEKNLSDALNEYSQAIRNYNLLRELKPLDQGSTEERKNLLKTSFPSLTSQCRWTKPFESHYYALKDNKANIDNLRKALRLLLPRHLTYSHGERLRRSREFEEGEPPHEISAVVDRASRLIVALVGGAFLIVPMLIMAINPGQTKSLVTASVSTLFFSCAVSLGFNSSNNEALVSTATYAAVLVVFVGITTTNSAQAPQ
;
A
#
# COMPACT_ATOMS: atom_id res chain seq x y z
N MET A 1 30.11 -50.53 -4.90
CA MET A 1 30.68 -49.16 -4.85
C MET A 1 29.54 -48.27 -5.31
N GLU A 2 28.79 -47.78 -4.34
CA GLU A 2 27.49 -47.12 -4.52
C GLU A 2 27.76 -45.63 -4.79
N GLU A 3 27.43 -45.16 -5.99
CA GLU A 3 27.58 -43.77 -6.38
C GLU A 3 26.60 -42.90 -5.61
N ALA A 4 27.13 -42.10 -4.68
CA ALA A 4 26.38 -41.14 -3.88
C ALA A 4 25.85 -39.98 -4.76
N LYS A 5 24.64 -40.15 -5.30
CA LYS A 5 23.89 -39.12 -6.05
C LYS A 5 23.05 -38.21 -5.15
N VAL A 6 23.57 -37.76 -4.01
CA VAL A 6 22.77 -36.98 -3.02
C VAL A 6 23.53 -35.81 -2.35
N PRO A 7 23.85 -34.72 -3.07
CA PRO A 7 23.99 -33.41 -2.40
C PRO A 7 23.06 -32.31 -2.94
N HIS A 8 22.73 -32.32 -4.24
CA HIS A 8 22.03 -31.19 -4.88
C HIS A 8 20.51 -31.14 -4.62
N MET A 9 19.88 -32.29 -4.40
CA MET A 9 18.42 -32.39 -4.27
C MET A 9 17.91 -31.96 -2.88
N LYS A 10 18.72 -32.20 -1.83
CA LYS A 10 18.40 -31.79 -0.45
C LYS A 10 18.38 -30.27 -0.26
N ASN A 11 19.28 -29.55 -0.93
CA ASN A 11 19.45 -28.11 -0.73
C ASN A 11 18.27 -27.29 -1.28
N HIS A 12 17.58 -27.79 -2.32
CA HIS A 12 16.41 -27.12 -2.88
C HIS A 12 15.16 -27.30 -2.00
N GLU A 13 14.92 -28.53 -1.50
CA GLU A 13 13.81 -28.80 -0.58
C GLU A 13 13.93 -28.02 0.74
N GLU A 14 15.17 -27.84 1.25
CA GLU A 14 15.43 -27.08 2.46
C GLU A 14 15.15 -25.57 2.27
N ALA A 15 15.58 -25.00 1.15
CA ALA A 15 15.32 -23.59 0.81
C ALA A 15 13.81 -23.30 0.62
N ASP A 16 13.08 -24.21 -0.03
CA ASP A 16 11.64 -24.07 -0.22
C ASP A 16 10.87 -24.13 1.11
N LEU A 17 11.35 -24.94 2.06
CA LEU A 17 10.74 -25.07 3.38
C LEU A 17 11.04 -23.84 4.27
N GLU A 18 12.24 -23.26 4.18
CA GLU A 18 12.57 -21.96 4.77
C GLU A 18 11.67 -20.85 4.23
N LEU A 19 11.51 -20.79 2.90
CA LEU A 19 10.66 -19.81 2.23
C LEU A 19 9.20 -19.94 2.68
N PHE A 20 8.63 -21.15 2.64
CA PHE A 20 7.24 -21.36 3.06
C PHE A 20 7.03 -20.98 4.53
N ARG A 21 7.96 -21.36 5.40
CA ARG A 21 7.90 -21.01 6.84
C ARG A 21 7.96 -19.50 7.04
N TYR A 22 8.89 -18.83 6.37
CA TYR A 22 9.04 -17.38 6.44
C TYR A 22 7.77 -16.67 5.98
N VAL A 23 7.23 -17.03 4.81
CA VAL A 23 6.01 -16.41 4.27
C VAL A 23 4.84 -16.61 5.23
N LYS A 24 4.64 -17.83 5.75
CA LYS A 24 3.57 -18.12 6.72
C LYS A 24 3.72 -17.26 7.98
N LEU A 25 4.92 -17.15 8.54
CA LEU A 25 5.17 -16.32 9.72
C LEU A 25 4.98 -14.83 9.42
N SER A 26 5.39 -14.37 8.24
CA SER A 26 5.22 -12.96 7.85
C SER A 26 3.75 -12.55 7.74
N LEU A 27 2.86 -13.46 7.31
CA LEU A 27 1.42 -13.19 7.26
C LEU A 27 0.80 -13.00 8.65
N ASP A 28 1.36 -13.65 9.67
CA ASP A 28 0.87 -13.58 11.05
C ASP A 28 1.52 -12.44 11.86
N GLN A 29 2.78 -12.11 11.56
CA GLN A 29 3.61 -11.22 12.40
C GLN A 29 3.88 -9.85 11.77
N GLU A 30 3.77 -9.71 10.44
CA GLU A 30 4.04 -8.45 9.75
C GLU A 30 2.76 -7.81 9.25
N GLU A 31 2.43 -6.63 9.75
CA GLU A 31 1.31 -5.85 9.21
C GLU A 31 1.63 -5.30 7.82
N ILE A 32 2.88 -4.85 7.63
CA ILE A 32 3.39 -4.30 6.37
C ILE A 32 4.55 -5.18 5.91
N PHE A 33 4.43 -5.72 4.71
CA PHE A 33 5.49 -6.52 4.12
C PHE A 33 6.62 -5.62 3.63
N HIS A 34 7.84 -5.92 4.06
CA HIS A 34 9.03 -5.17 3.64
C HIS A 34 9.81 -5.97 2.59
N VAL A 35 10.14 -5.30 1.49
CA VAL A 35 10.85 -5.89 0.35
C VAL A 35 12.30 -5.42 0.30
N LEU A 36 13.18 -6.32 -0.11
CA LEU A 36 14.59 -6.03 -0.34
C LEU A 36 14.74 -5.21 -1.64
N GLY A 37 15.45 -4.09 -1.55
CA GLY A 37 15.85 -3.31 -2.70
C GLY A 37 16.95 -4.01 -3.48
N PHE A 38 16.85 -4.07 -4.80
CA PHE A 38 17.93 -4.57 -5.66
C PHE A 38 18.42 -3.45 -6.60
N GLU A 39 18.73 -2.29 -6.02
CA GLU A 39 19.00 -1.07 -6.79
C GLU A 39 20.14 -1.25 -7.80
N PHE A 40 21.22 -1.93 -7.40
CA PHE A 40 22.31 -2.26 -8.31
C PHE A 40 21.82 -3.05 -9.53
N LEU A 41 21.06 -4.13 -9.31
CA LEU A 41 20.56 -4.99 -10.40
C LEU A 41 19.55 -4.24 -11.28
N GLN A 42 18.74 -3.36 -10.69
CA GLN A 42 17.77 -2.55 -11.44
C GLN A 42 18.47 -1.54 -12.34
N ARG A 43 19.47 -0.82 -11.81
CA ARG A 43 20.31 0.10 -12.60
C ARG A 43 21.11 -0.64 -13.66
N TYR A 44 21.65 -1.81 -13.32
CA TYR A 44 22.34 -2.68 -14.27
C TYR A 44 21.42 -3.08 -15.43
N ASN A 45 20.19 -3.53 -15.13
CA ASN A 45 19.20 -3.88 -16.15
C ASN A 45 18.87 -2.67 -17.06
N LEU A 46 18.66 -1.48 -16.48
CA LEU A 46 18.41 -0.27 -17.26
C LEU A 46 19.56 0.03 -18.24
N VAL A 47 20.80 0.02 -17.75
CA VAL A 47 21.98 0.29 -18.58
C VAL A 47 22.18 -0.80 -19.63
N TRP A 48 21.88 -2.06 -19.29
CA TRP A 48 21.95 -3.17 -20.24
C TRP A 48 20.97 -2.98 -21.41
N ILE A 49 19.72 -2.60 -21.13
CA ILE A 49 18.72 -2.32 -22.17
C ILE A 49 19.10 -1.07 -22.97
N GLN A 50 19.66 -0.02 -22.34
CA GLN A 50 20.17 1.15 -23.05
C GLN A 50 21.25 0.76 -24.07
N ASN A 51 22.20 -0.09 -23.68
CA ASN A 51 23.24 -0.58 -24.59
C ASN A 51 22.66 -1.41 -25.75
N LYS A 52 21.62 -2.23 -25.48
CA LYS A 52 20.89 -2.98 -26.51
C LYS A 52 20.24 -2.01 -27.52
N LEU A 53 19.55 -0.98 -27.06
CA LEU A 53 18.92 0.04 -27.90
C LEU A 53 19.94 0.84 -28.72
N ILE A 54 21.09 1.18 -28.15
CA ILE A 54 22.18 1.87 -28.88
C ILE A 54 22.67 1.00 -30.05
N ARG A 55 22.87 -0.30 -29.84
CA ARG A 55 23.28 -1.23 -30.91
C ARG A 55 22.24 -1.32 -32.04
N ILE A 56 20.95 -1.39 -31.68
CA ILE A 56 19.85 -1.38 -32.67
C ILE A 56 19.88 -0.07 -33.47
N ARG A 57 20.04 1.07 -32.79
CA ARG A 57 20.14 2.40 -33.43
C ARG A 57 21.31 2.48 -34.40
N GLU A 58 22.50 2.02 -34.02
CA GLU A 58 23.67 1.99 -34.91
C GLU A 58 23.44 1.06 -36.11
N GLY A 59 22.82 -0.10 -35.92
CA GLY A 59 22.47 -1.01 -37.03
C GLY A 59 21.52 -0.38 -38.04
N ILE A 60 20.43 0.25 -37.57
CA ILE A 60 19.48 0.96 -38.45
C ILE A 60 20.18 2.06 -39.25
N ARG A 61 21.11 2.78 -38.62
CA ARG A 61 21.88 3.84 -39.26
C ARG A 61 22.87 3.32 -40.29
N ALA A 62 23.54 2.19 -40.00
CA ALA A 62 24.49 1.56 -40.91
C ALA A 62 23.81 1.00 -42.17
N ASP A 63 22.61 0.44 -42.03
CA ASP A 63 21.87 -0.20 -43.13
C ASP A 63 20.90 0.76 -43.86
N LEU A 64 21.01 2.08 -43.64
CA LEU A 64 20.10 3.10 -44.22
C LEU A 64 18.59 2.79 -44.04
N GLY A 65 18.23 2.02 -43.01
CA GLY A 65 16.85 1.62 -42.75
C GLY A 65 16.29 0.52 -43.67
N GLN A 66 17.13 -0.21 -44.40
CA GLN A 66 16.68 -1.19 -45.40
C GLN A 66 16.15 -2.50 -44.79
N THR A 67 16.63 -2.88 -43.59
CA THR A 67 16.14 -4.04 -42.83
C THR A 67 16.11 -3.71 -41.34
N CYS A 68 15.06 -3.00 -40.91
CA CYS A 68 14.80 -2.81 -39.49
C CYS A 68 13.97 -3.98 -38.97
N ASP A 69 14.51 -4.75 -38.03
CA ASP A 69 13.72 -5.71 -37.26
C ASP A 69 12.80 -4.95 -36.29
N GLU A 70 11.65 -4.53 -36.81
CA GLU A 70 10.65 -3.73 -36.10
C GLU A 70 10.19 -4.41 -34.80
N LYS A 71 10.11 -5.74 -34.80
CA LYS A 71 9.72 -6.52 -33.63
C LYS A 71 10.78 -6.41 -32.53
N ASN A 72 12.05 -6.64 -32.84
CA ASN A 72 13.13 -6.52 -31.87
C ASN A 72 13.28 -5.09 -31.32
N LEU A 73 13.09 -4.07 -32.17
CA LEU A 73 13.07 -2.68 -31.72
C LEU A 73 11.90 -2.41 -30.75
N SER A 74 10.69 -2.83 -31.12
CA SER A 74 9.48 -2.67 -30.29
C SER A 74 9.63 -3.36 -28.94
N ASP A 75 10.12 -4.61 -28.94
CA ASP A 75 10.37 -5.39 -27.73
C ASP A 75 11.39 -4.69 -26.82
N ALA A 76 12.53 -4.24 -27.37
CA ALA A 76 13.55 -3.54 -26.60
C ALA A 76 13.08 -2.20 -26.02
N LEU A 77 12.27 -1.43 -26.78
CA LEU A 77 11.69 -0.17 -26.30
C LEU A 77 10.65 -0.42 -25.19
N ASN A 78 9.83 -1.46 -25.32
CA ASN A 78 8.86 -1.85 -24.31
C ASN A 78 9.56 -2.34 -23.03
N GLU A 79 10.56 -3.22 -23.16
CA GLU A 79 11.43 -3.65 -22.04
C GLU A 79 12.02 -2.43 -21.30
N TYR A 80 12.52 -1.44 -22.05
CA TYR A 80 13.11 -0.23 -21.48
C TYR A 80 12.08 0.61 -20.72
N SER A 81 10.91 0.84 -21.32
CA SER A 81 9.81 1.58 -20.70
C SER A 81 9.34 0.91 -19.39
N GLN A 82 9.16 -0.41 -19.42
CA GLN A 82 8.79 -1.18 -18.24
C GLN A 82 9.87 -1.13 -17.16
N ALA A 83 11.14 -1.25 -17.54
CA ALA A 83 12.26 -1.16 -16.60
C ALA A 83 12.31 0.21 -15.90
N ILE A 84 12.11 1.31 -16.64
CA ILE A 84 12.03 2.66 -16.05
C ILE A 84 10.85 2.76 -15.09
N ARG A 85 9.66 2.31 -15.51
CA ARG A 85 8.46 2.36 -14.66
C ARG A 85 8.65 1.57 -13.37
N ASN A 86 9.18 0.35 -13.47
CA ASN A 86 9.42 -0.52 -12.31
C ASN A 86 10.46 0.09 -11.36
N TYR A 87 11.52 0.69 -11.89
CA TYR A 87 12.52 1.39 -11.09
C TYR A 87 11.92 2.60 -10.34
N ASN A 88 11.11 3.41 -11.01
CA ASN A 88 10.46 4.56 -10.39
C ASN A 88 9.45 4.13 -9.31
N LEU A 89 8.64 3.10 -9.56
CA LEU A 89 7.69 2.57 -8.59
C LEU A 89 8.36 2.17 -7.27
N LEU A 90 9.53 1.53 -7.33
CA LEU A 90 10.25 1.13 -6.13
C LEU A 90 10.85 2.33 -5.38
N ARG A 91 11.24 3.40 -6.08
CA ARG A 91 11.74 4.64 -5.45
C ARG A 91 10.65 5.46 -4.77
N GLU A 92 9.39 5.28 -5.16
CA GLU A 92 8.23 5.91 -4.51
C GLU A 92 7.84 5.22 -3.21
N LEU A 93 8.38 4.03 -2.93
CA LEU A 93 8.14 3.33 -1.66
C LEU A 93 8.88 4.01 -0.52
N LYS A 94 8.29 3.94 0.69
CA LYS A 94 8.90 4.52 1.88
C LYS A 94 10.11 3.66 2.30
N PRO A 95 11.32 4.24 2.40
CA PRO A 95 12.46 3.52 2.93
C PRO A 95 12.30 3.27 4.42
N LEU A 96 12.85 2.16 4.90
CA LEU A 96 12.95 1.87 6.33
C LEU A 96 13.98 2.80 6.99
N ASP A 97 13.78 3.10 8.27
CA ASP A 97 14.82 3.74 9.08
C ASP A 97 15.99 2.77 9.31
N GLN A 98 17.12 3.31 9.77
CA GLN A 98 18.34 2.51 9.94
C GLN A 98 18.19 1.42 11.00
N GLY A 99 17.43 1.67 12.08
CA GLY A 99 17.21 0.69 13.15
C GLY A 99 16.35 -0.49 12.67
N SER A 100 15.21 -0.19 12.05
CA SER A 100 14.33 -1.22 11.48
C SER A 100 14.98 -1.98 10.33
N THR A 101 15.87 -1.34 9.57
CA THR A 101 16.68 -2.01 8.54
C THR A 101 17.56 -3.10 9.14
N GLU A 102 18.27 -2.84 10.23
CA GLU A 102 19.14 -3.84 10.86
C GLU A 102 18.34 -4.98 11.50
N GLU A 103 17.22 -4.67 12.13
CA GLU A 103 16.28 -5.69 12.63
C GLU A 103 15.81 -6.61 11.50
N ARG A 104 15.42 -6.02 10.36
CA ARG A 104 14.98 -6.75 9.17
C ARG A 104 16.08 -7.64 8.61
N LYS A 105 17.32 -7.15 8.54
CA LYS A 105 18.48 -7.95 8.12
C LYS A 105 18.69 -9.15 9.02
N ASN A 106 18.63 -8.97 10.33
CA ASN A 106 18.83 -10.04 11.30
C ASN A 106 17.72 -11.10 11.21
N LEU A 107 16.48 -10.66 11.01
CA LEU A 107 15.34 -11.55 10.78
C LEU A 107 15.53 -12.41 9.53
N LEU A 108 15.94 -11.80 8.41
CA LEU A 108 16.17 -12.54 7.15
C LEU A 108 17.38 -13.49 7.25
N LYS A 109 18.48 -13.06 7.89
CA LYS A 109 19.64 -13.93 8.16
C LYS A 109 19.24 -15.15 8.99
N THR A 110 18.36 -14.98 9.96
CA THR A 110 17.86 -16.07 10.82
C THR A 110 16.85 -16.97 10.09
N SER A 111 16.01 -16.39 9.24
CA SER A 111 14.98 -17.13 8.50
C SER A 111 15.54 -17.93 7.33
N PHE A 112 16.66 -17.47 6.76
CA PHE A 112 17.30 -18.06 5.58
C PHE A 112 18.78 -18.39 5.84
N PRO A 113 19.08 -19.35 6.75
CA PRO A 113 20.45 -19.78 7.00
C PRO A 113 21.07 -20.44 5.76
N SER A 114 20.27 -21.13 4.92
CA SER A 114 20.74 -21.72 3.66
C SER A 114 21.36 -20.66 2.74
N LEU A 115 20.65 -19.56 2.47
CA LEU A 115 21.14 -18.45 1.65
C LEU A 115 22.37 -17.76 2.27
N THR A 116 22.39 -17.62 3.60
CA THR A 116 23.55 -17.05 4.30
C THR A 116 24.81 -17.92 4.11
N SER A 117 24.66 -19.24 4.10
CA SER A 117 25.77 -20.17 3.92
C SER A 117 26.27 -20.26 2.47
N GLN A 118 25.35 -20.18 1.50
CA GLN A 118 25.64 -20.30 0.07
C GLN A 118 26.21 -19.00 -0.52
N CYS A 119 25.61 -17.85 -0.18
CA CYS A 119 25.96 -16.55 -0.74
C CYS A 119 27.02 -15.82 0.09
N ARG A 120 28.21 -16.43 0.21
CA ARG A 120 29.27 -15.95 1.10
C ARG A 120 29.89 -14.60 0.68
N TRP A 121 29.85 -14.29 -0.61
CA TRP A 121 30.54 -13.12 -1.20
C TRP A 121 29.64 -11.90 -1.38
N THR A 122 28.34 -12.11 -1.51
CA THR A 122 27.39 -11.06 -1.92
C THR A 122 26.65 -10.42 -0.76
N LYS A 123 26.89 -10.86 0.49
CA LYS A 123 26.17 -10.42 1.70
C LYS A 123 24.66 -10.24 1.38
N PRO A 124 23.91 -11.35 1.19
CA PRO A 124 22.67 -11.39 0.41
C PRO A 124 21.54 -10.46 0.89
N PHE A 125 21.58 -10.04 2.16
CA PHE A 125 20.58 -9.19 2.80
C PHE A 125 21.08 -7.76 3.07
N GLU A 126 22.30 -7.42 2.67
CA GLU A 126 22.82 -6.06 2.84
C GLU A 126 22.29 -5.15 1.72
N SER A 127 21.06 -4.68 1.91
CA SER A 127 20.45 -3.69 1.01
C SER A 127 19.54 -2.72 1.75
N HIS A 128 19.02 -1.74 1.01
CA HIS A 128 17.91 -0.90 1.43
C HIS A 128 16.62 -1.72 1.41
N TYR A 129 15.74 -1.44 2.37
CA TYR A 129 14.43 -2.06 2.45
C TYR A 129 13.36 -1.01 2.20
N TYR A 130 12.28 -1.47 1.58
CA TYR A 130 11.14 -0.63 1.28
C TYR A 130 9.88 -1.24 1.89
N ALA A 131 9.09 -0.40 2.54
CA ALA A 131 7.76 -0.78 3.00
C ALA A 131 6.82 -0.83 1.79
N LEU A 132 6.24 -1.99 1.51
CA LEU A 132 5.21 -2.09 0.49
C LEU A 132 3.98 -1.37 1.03
N LYS A 133 3.51 -0.32 0.34
CA LYS A 133 2.33 0.44 0.78
C LYS A 133 1.13 -0.50 0.90
N ASP A 134 0.74 -0.81 2.13
CA ASP A 134 -0.60 -1.30 2.42
C ASP A 134 -1.51 -0.07 2.55
N ASN A 135 -2.64 -0.06 1.83
CA ASN A 135 -3.67 1.00 1.92
C ASN A 135 -4.24 1.14 3.34
N LYS A 136 -3.86 0.27 4.29
CA LYS A 136 -4.18 0.38 5.71
C LYS A 136 -3.53 1.58 6.42
N ALA A 137 -2.47 2.20 5.88
CA ALA A 137 -1.77 3.30 6.56
C ALA A 137 -2.64 4.55 6.84
N ASN A 138 -3.71 4.78 6.08
CA ASN A 138 -4.65 5.90 6.34
C ASN A 138 -5.53 5.67 7.58
N ILE A 139 -5.66 4.42 8.05
CA ILE A 139 -6.43 4.05 9.24
C ILE A 139 -5.64 4.35 10.52
N ASP A 140 -4.33 4.59 10.43
CA ASP A 140 -3.44 4.64 11.61
C ASP A 140 -3.70 5.82 12.55
N ASN A 141 -4.16 6.98 12.07
CA ASN A 141 -4.47 8.12 12.95
C ASN A 141 -5.74 7.86 13.78
N LEU A 142 -6.78 7.31 13.15
CA LEU A 142 -8.00 6.88 13.86
C LEU A 142 -7.67 5.72 14.80
N ARG A 143 -6.83 4.79 14.37
CA ARG A 143 -6.38 3.64 15.16
C ARG A 143 -5.54 4.07 16.36
N LYS A 144 -4.70 5.11 16.23
CA LYS A 144 -3.99 5.75 17.36
C LYS A 144 -4.94 6.43 18.33
N ALA A 145 -5.93 7.18 17.84
CA ALA A 145 -6.94 7.81 18.71
C ALA A 145 -7.78 6.75 19.45
N LEU A 146 -8.17 5.67 18.77
CA LEU A 146 -8.87 4.54 19.37
C LEU A 146 -8.02 3.81 20.41
N ARG A 147 -6.70 3.70 20.22
CA ARG A 147 -5.79 3.17 21.26
C ARG A 147 -5.78 4.01 22.53
N LEU A 148 -5.97 5.32 22.43
CA LEU A 148 -6.03 6.23 23.58
C LEU A 148 -7.41 6.22 24.26
N LEU A 149 -8.48 5.97 23.52
CA LEU A 149 -9.85 5.97 24.03
C LEU A 149 -10.35 4.60 24.51
N LEU A 150 -9.87 3.49 23.94
CA LEU A 150 -10.35 2.15 24.29
C LEU A 150 -9.62 1.60 25.53
N PRO A 151 -10.32 0.89 26.43
CA PRO A 151 -9.69 0.28 27.60
C PRO A 151 -8.67 -0.79 27.20
N ARG A 152 -7.58 -0.86 27.98
CA ARG A 152 -6.39 -1.71 27.74
C ARG A 152 -6.69 -3.19 27.45
N HIS A 153 -7.80 -3.72 27.93
CA HIS A 153 -8.21 -5.11 27.70
C HIS A 153 -8.65 -5.41 26.25
N LEU A 154 -9.00 -4.38 25.45
CA LEU A 154 -9.46 -4.53 24.06
C LEU A 154 -8.35 -4.25 23.03
N THR A 155 -7.33 -3.49 23.42
CA THR A 155 -6.23 -3.07 22.55
C THR A 155 -5.17 -4.16 22.37
N TYR A 156 -4.98 -5.04 23.35
CA TYR A 156 -4.07 -6.20 23.25
C TYR A 156 -4.71 -7.38 22.51
N SER A 157 -3.96 -7.97 21.57
CA SER A 157 -4.35 -9.25 20.97
C SER A 157 -4.17 -10.40 21.98
N HIS A 158 -4.98 -11.46 21.88
CA HIS A 158 -4.87 -12.60 22.81
C HIS A 158 -3.51 -13.31 22.69
N GLY A 159 -2.87 -13.26 21.51
CA GLY A 159 -1.53 -13.81 21.27
C GLY A 159 -0.41 -12.92 21.83
N GLU A 160 -0.55 -11.60 21.71
CA GLU A 160 0.41 -10.63 22.24
C GLU A 160 0.41 -10.63 23.78
N ARG A 161 -0.77 -10.74 24.41
CA ARG A 161 -0.91 -10.82 25.87
C ARG A 161 -0.23 -12.06 26.48
N LEU A 162 -0.17 -13.16 25.74
CA LEU A 162 0.54 -14.37 26.14
C LEU A 162 2.07 -14.23 25.97
N ARG A 163 2.52 -13.54 24.92
CA ARG A 163 3.95 -13.34 24.62
C ARG A 163 4.62 -12.25 25.45
N ARG A 164 3.90 -11.18 25.81
CA ARG A 164 4.41 -10.00 26.53
C ARG A 164 3.60 -9.71 27.79
N SER A 165 3.36 -10.74 28.58
CA SER A 165 2.56 -10.69 29.82
C SER A 165 3.11 -9.70 30.85
N ARG A 166 4.44 -9.57 30.96
CA ARG A 166 5.08 -8.60 31.86
C ARG A 166 4.83 -7.14 31.44
N GLU A 167 4.90 -6.85 30.15
CA GLU A 167 4.70 -5.50 29.61
C GLU A 167 3.22 -5.10 29.62
N PHE A 168 2.31 -6.08 29.51
CA PHE A 168 0.88 -5.89 29.75
C PHE A 168 0.58 -5.45 31.20
N GLU A 169 1.27 -6.04 32.18
CA GLU A 169 1.14 -5.65 33.59
C GLU A 169 1.81 -4.29 33.88
N GLU A 170 2.91 -3.97 33.21
CA GLU A 170 3.60 -2.68 33.30
C GLU A 170 2.84 -1.55 32.56
N GLY A 171 1.87 -1.89 31.70
CA GLY A 171 0.96 -0.94 31.07
C GLY A 171 1.49 -0.26 29.81
N GLU A 172 2.51 -0.86 29.19
CA GLU A 172 3.09 -0.36 27.93
C GLU A 172 2.06 -0.42 26.78
N PRO A 173 2.12 0.50 25.80
CA PRO A 173 1.22 0.48 24.66
C PRO A 173 1.48 -0.74 23.77
N PRO A 174 0.44 -1.46 23.32
CA PRO A 174 0.59 -2.67 22.51
C PRO A 174 1.25 -2.36 21.17
N HIS A 175 2.13 -3.26 20.73
CA HIS A 175 2.85 -3.18 19.47
C HIS A 175 1.97 -3.74 18.33
N GLU A 176 1.22 -4.82 18.58
CA GLU A 176 0.29 -5.41 17.61
C GLU A 176 -1.12 -4.80 17.72
N ILE A 177 -1.82 -4.72 16.59
CA ILE A 177 -3.19 -4.19 16.54
C ILE A 177 -4.15 -5.35 16.75
N SER A 178 -4.88 -5.33 17.87
CA SER A 178 -5.97 -6.27 18.11
C SER A 178 -6.99 -6.24 16.95
N ALA A 179 -7.37 -7.43 16.46
CA ALA A 179 -8.36 -7.59 15.39
C ALA A 179 -9.72 -6.92 15.71
N VAL A 180 -10.02 -6.71 17.01
CA VAL A 180 -11.21 -5.98 17.46
C VAL A 180 -11.10 -4.49 17.16
N VAL A 181 -9.93 -3.90 17.39
CA VAL A 181 -9.67 -2.48 17.09
C VAL A 181 -9.73 -2.23 15.59
N ASP A 182 -9.19 -3.14 14.78
CA ASP A 182 -9.25 -3.02 13.31
C ASP A 182 -10.69 -3.10 12.76
N ARG A 183 -11.51 -4.01 13.30
CA ARG A 183 -12.94 -4.08 12.95
C ARG A 183 -13.71 -2.84 13.41
N ALA A 184 -13.43 -2.35 14.62
CA ALA A 184 -14.07 -1.15 15.16
C ALA A 184 -13.69 0.10 14.37
N SER A 185 -12.42 0.27 13.99
CA SER A 185 -11.99 1.40 13.16
C SER A 185 -12.68 1.39 11.79
N ARG A 186 -12.80 0.22 11.15
CA ARG A 186 -13.53 0.10 9.88
C ARG A 186 -15.01 0.41 10.04
N LEU A 187 -15.64 -0.03 11.13
CA LEU A 187 -17.03 0.28 11.42
C LEU A 187 -17.24 1.79 11.63
N ILE A 188 -16.35 2.44 12.39
CA ILE A 188 -16.42 3.89 12.64
C ILE A 188 -16.25 4.66 11.33
N VAL A 189 -15.26 4.32 10.50
CA VAL A 189 -15.08 4.97 9.19
C VAL A 189 -16.33 4.79 8.31
N ALA A 190 -16.90 3.59 8.26
CA ALA A 190 -18.11 3.32 7.50
C ALA A 190 -19.32 4.11 8.01
N LEU A 191 -19.52 4.19 9.33
CA LEU A 191 -20.60 4.95 9.95
C LEU A 191 -20.45 6.45 9.74
N VAL A 192 -19.23 6.99 9.93
CA VAL A 192 -18.94 8.41 9.71
C VAL A 192 -19.14 8.75 8.23
N GLY A 193 -18.56 7.97 7.32
CA GLY A 193 -18.74 8.18 5.87
C GLY A 193 -20.22 8.12 5.44
N GLY A 194 -20.97 7.15 5.97
CA GLY A 194 -22.42 7.05 5.72
C GLY A 194 -23.20 8.24 6.28
N ALA A 195 -22.89 8.67 7.51
CA ALA A 195 -23.54 9.83 8.13
C ALA A 195 -23.30 11.12 7.35
N PHE A 196 -22.07 11.33 6.85
CA PHE A 196 -21.73 12.49 6.01
C PHE A 196 -22.56 12.57 4.72
N LEU A 197 -23.04 11.45 4.18
CA LEU A 197 -23.93 11.43 3.02
C LEU A 197 -25.41 11.52 3.41
N ILE A 198 -25.84 10.74 4.40
CA ILE A 198 -27.25 10.63 4.78
C ILE A 198 -27.78 11.92 5.40
N VAL A 199 -27.00 12.58 6.27
CA VAL A 199 -27.45 13.79 6.99
C VAL A 199 -27.85 14.92 6.02
N PRO A 200 -27.02 15.36 5.06
CA PRO A 200 -27.43 16.41 4.12
C PRO A 200 -28.60 15.98 3.23
N MET A 201 -28.65 14.71 2.81
CA MET A 201 -29.79 14.20 2.04
C MET A 201 -31.10 14.26 2.85
N LEU A 202 -31.05 13.91 4.14
CA LEU A 202 -32.22 13.96 5.03
C LEU A 202 -32.70 15.40 5.25
N ILE A 203 -31.78 16.35 5.44
CA ILE A 203 -32.10 17.78 5.58
C ILE A 203 -32.81 18.29 4.34
N MET A 204 -32.31 17.94 3.15
CA MET A 204 -32.91 18.34 1.87
C MET A 204 -34.25 17.66 1.60
N ALA A 205 -34.42 16.41 2.05
CA ALA A 205 -35.67 15.67 1.88
C ALA A 205 -36.81 16.20 2.77
N ILE A 206 -36.51 16.60 4.02
CA ILE A 206 -37.52 17.08 4.96
C ILE A 206 -37.99 18.50 4.61
N ASN A 207 -37.08 19.36 4.12
CA ASN A 207 -37.40 20.75 3.78
C ASN A 207 -37.00 21.08 2.34
N PRO A 208 -37.81 20.65 1.34
CA PRO A 208 -37.50 20.85 -0.06
C PRO A 208 -37.62 22.33 -0.45
N GLY A 209 -36.50 23.05 -0.43
CA GLY A 209 -36.42 24.43 -0.88
C GLY A 209 -35.09 24.68 -1.60
N GLN A 210 -35.15 25.25 -2.81
CA GLN A 210 -33.99 25.36 -3.70
C GLN A 210 -32.78 26.04 -3.03
N THR A 211 -33.00 27.18 -2.39
CA THR A 211 -31.93 27.91 -1.69
C THR A 211 -31.38 27.13 -0.51
N LYS A 212 -32.26 26.46 0.26
CA LYS A 212 -31.85 25.67 1.44
C LYS A 212 -31.03 24.46 1.01
N SER A 213 -31.47 23.73 -0.01
CA SER A 213 -30.76 22.56 -0.53
C SER A 213 -29.40 22.93 -1.11
N LEU A 214 -29.30 24.04 -1.86
CA LEU A 214 -28.03 24.50 -2.41
C LEU A 214 -27.03 24.92 -1.30
N VAL A 215 -27.53 25.62 -0.27
CA VAL A 215 -26.72 25.99 0.90
C VAL A 215 -26.25 24.76 1.67
N THR A 216 -27.16 23.81 1.96
CA THR A 216 -26.80 22.57 2.65
C THR A 216 -25.78 21.76 1.86
N ALA A 217 -25.91 21.66 0.52
CA ALA A 217 -24.97 20.95 -0.33
C ALA A 217 -23.57 21.58 -0.29
N SER A 218 -23.52 22.92 -0.38
CA SER A 218 -22.27 23.67 -0.38
C SER A 218 -21.53 23.56 0.95
N VAL A 219 -22.24 23.79 2.07
CA VAL A 219 -21.66 23.70 3.42
C VAL A 219 -21.18 22.28 3.72
N SER A 220 -21.97 21.27 3.38
CA SER A 220 -21.61 19.86 3.63
C SER A 220 -20.40 19.43 2.80
N THR A 221 -20.30 19.88 1.55
CA THR A 221 -19.15 19.60 0.68
C THR A 221 -17.86 20.24 1.20
N LEU A 222 -17.92 21.50 1.64
CA LEU A 222 -16.77 22.18 2.23
C LEU A 222 -16.34 21.51 3.54
N PHE A 223 -17.30 21.14 4.38
CA PHE A 223 -17.02 20.44 5.63
C PHE A 223 -16.40 19.05 5.38
N PHE A 224 -16.93 18.30 4.42
CA PHE A 224 -16.34 17.02 4.00
C PHE A 224 -14.92 17.18 3.46
N SER A 225 -14.68 18.16 2.58
CA SER A 225 -13.36 18.43 2.02
C SER A 225 -12.35 18.82 3.10
N CYS A 226 -12.76 19.65 4.05
CA CYS A 226 -11.96 20.02 5.23
C CYS A 226 -11.65 18.79 6.10
N ALA A 227 -12.66 17.97 6.38
CA ALA A 227 -12.50 16.74 7.16
C ALA A 227 -11.55 15.74 6.46
N VAL A 228 -11.62 15.62 5.14
CA VAL A 228 -10.72 14.76 4.37
C VAL A 228 -9.29 15.29 4.36
N SER A 229 -9.13 16.60 4.13
CA SER A 229 -7.82 17.26 4.06
C SER A 229 -7.08 17.27 5.40
N LEU A 230 -7.80 17.44 6.52
CA LEU A 230 -7.22 17.47 7.86
C LEU A 230 -7.15 16.10 8.54
N GLY A 231 -8.11 15.22 8.24
CA GLY A 231 -8.28 13.94 8.94
C GLY A 231 -7.56 12.76 8.29
N PHE A 232 -7.42 12.75 6.97
CA PHE A 232 -6.77 11.66 6.23
C PHE A 232 -5.50 12.17 5.55
N ASN A 233 -4.43 11.37 5.62
CA ASN A 233 -3.19 11.61 4.87
C ASN A 233 -3.40 11.18 3.41
N SER A 234 -4.36 11.81 2.74
CA SER A 234 -4.68 11.55 1.35
C SER A 234 -3.82 12.43 0.44
N SER A 235 -3.46 11.91 -0.73
CA SER A 235 -2.79 12.73 -1.75
C SER A 235 -3.73 13.83 -2.26
N ASN A 236 -3.20 14.99 -2.66
CA ASN A 236 -4.02 16.11 -3.17
C ASN A 236 -5.02 15.67 -4.26
N ASN A 237 -4.60 14.73 -5.12
CA ASN A 237 -5.46 14.20 -6.18
C ASN A 237 -6.60 13.33 -5.63
N GLU A 238 -6.34 12.50 -4.63
CA GLU A 238 -7.35 11.63 -4.03
C GLU A 238 -8.36 12.44 -3.19
N ALA A 239 -7.90 13.47 -2.47
CA ALA A 239 -8.77 14.41 -1.77
C ALA A 239 -9.67 15.20 -2.75
N LEU A 240 -9.12 15.64 -3.89
CA LEU A 240 -9.85 16.32 -4.95
C LEU A 240 -10.91 15.41 -5.58
N VAL A 241 -10.54 14.18 -5.95
CA VAL A 241 -11.47 13.19 -6.52
C VAL A 241 -12.58 12.84 -5.53
N SER A 242 -12.24 12.65 -4.25
CA SER A 242 -13.22 12.35 -3.20
C SER A 242 -14.21 13.50 -3.01
N THR A 243 -13.72 14.75 -2.96
CA THR A 243 -14.56 15.94 -2.82
C THR A 243 -15.47 16.12 -4.03
N ALA A 244 -14.95 15.93 -5.24
CA ALA A 244 -15.74 16.02 -6.47
C ALA A 244 -16.84 14.94 -6.51
N THR A 245 -16.53 13.72 -6.09
CA THR A 245 -17.49 12.61 -6.02
C THR A 245 -18.61 12.93 -5.03
N TYR A 246 -18.26 13.43 -3.84
CA TYR A 246 -19.22 13.82 -2.81
C TYR A 246 -20.13 14.97 -3.30
N ALA A 247 -19.54 16.01 -3.92
CA ALA A 247 -20.27 17.14 -4.48
C ALA A 247 -21.26 16.68 -5.57
N ALA A 248 -20.83 15.78 -6.46
CA ALA A 248 -21.68 15.28 -7.53
C ALA A 248 -22.93 14.58 -6.98
N VAL A 249 -22.80 13.75 -5.96
CA VAL A 249 -23.93 13.05 -5.32
C VAL A 249 -24.94 14.04 -4.75
N LEU A 250 -24.47 15.06 -4.02
CA LEU A 250 -25.37 16.06 -3.43
C LEU A 250 -26.02 16.94 -4.50
N VAL A 251 -25.28 17.38 -5.52
CA VAL A 251 -25.82 18.23 -6.60
C VAL A 251 -26.89 17.50 -7.40
N VAL A 252 -26.72 16.20 -7.68
CA VAL A 252 -27.76 15.37 -8.30
C VAL A 252 -29.03 15.36 -7.45
N PHE A 253 -28.89 15.21 -6.14
CA PHE A 253 -30.03 15.24 -5.22
C PHE A 253 -30.73 16.61 -5.23
N VAL A 254 -29.97 17.71 -5.20
CA VAL A 254 -30.52 19.08 -5.34
C VAL A 254 -31.30 19.20 -6.65
N GLY A 255 -30.73 18.75 -7.78
CA GLY A 255 -31.39 18.76 -9.09
C GLY A 255 -32.77 18.08 -9.07
N ILE A 256 -32.84 16.85 -8.55
CA ILE A 256 -34.10 16.08 -8.47
C ILE A 256 -35.13 16.79 -7.56
N THR A 257 -34.71 17.33 -6.43
CA THR A 257 -35.63 18.05 -5.53
C THR A 257 -36.20 19.31 -6.18
N THR A 258 -35.40 20.04 -6.97
CA THR A 258 -35.87 21.24 -7.67
C THR A 258 -36.87 20.95 -8.79
N THR A 259 -36.68 19.86 -9.54
CA THR A 259 -37.61 19.47 -10.61
C THR A 259 -38.96 19.05 -10.05
N ASN A 260 -38.97 18.33 -8.92
CA ASN A 260 -40.20 17.89 -8.27
C ASN A 260 -41.01 19.08 -7.70
N SER A 261 -40.33 20.07 -7.10
CA SER A 261 -41.00 21.28 -6.59
C SER A 261 -41.58 22.14 -7.71
N ALA A 262 -40.97 22.16 -8.90
CA ALA A 262 -41.49 22.89 -10.06
C ALA A 262 -42.73 22.24 -10.70
N GLN A 263 -43.00 20.97 -10.39
CA GLN A 263 -44.13 20.19 -10.93
C GLN A 263 -45.31 20.06 -9.95
N ALA A 264 -45.20 20.54 -8.71
CA ALA A 264 -46.31 20.52 -7.76
C ALA A 264 -47.34 21.62 -8.12
N PRO A 265 -48.57 21.29 -8.54
CA PRO A 265 -49.61 22.29 -8.76
C PRO A 265 -50.04 22.87 -7.41
N GLN A 266 -50.17 24.20 -7.36
CA GLN A 266 -50.76 24.93 -6.23
C GLN A 266 -52.25 24.60 -6.08
#